data_AF-W1J6R1-F1
#
_entry.id   AF-W1J6R1-F1
#
_cell.length_a   1.000
_cell.length_b   1.000
_cell.length_c   1.000
_cell.angle_alpha   90.00
_cell.angle_beta   90.00
_cell.angle_gamma   90.00
#
_symmetry.space_group_name_H-M   'P 1'
#
loop_
_entity.id
_entity.type
_entity.pdbx_description
1 polymer ?
#
loop_
_entity_poly.entity_id
_entity_poly.type
_entity_poly.pdbx_seq_one_letter_code
_entity_poly.pdbx_strand_id
1 'polypeptide(L)' 'MKVDSVLKVYGKPDEENEEMIQYKFTNKVLSFKFEQEYISGITMEELPI' A
#
# COMPACT_ATOMS: atom_id res chain seq x y z
N MET A 1 -11.57 1.38 5.14
CA MET A 1 -11.47 1.61 3.67
C MET A 1 -11.23 0.26 3.00
N LYS A 2 -11.82 -0.04 1.83
CA LYS A 2 -11.61 -1.32 1.13
C LYS A 2 -10.34 -1.30 0.29
N VAL A 3 -9.68 -2.45 0.17
CA VAL A 3 -8.49 -2.63 -0.70
C VAL A 3 -8.78 -2.18 -2.13
N ASP A 4 -9.94 -2.55 -2.68
CA ASP A 4 -10.39 -2.16 -4.02
C ASP A 4 -10.41 -0.64 -4.24
N SER A 5 -10.74 0.14 -3.18
CA SER A 5 -10.70 1.60 -3.26
C SER A 5 -9.28 2.14 -3.35
N VAL A 6 -8.32 1.52 -2.67
CA VAL A 6 -6.90 1.89 -2.73
C VAL A 6 -6.35 1.57 -4.13
N LEU A 7 -6.64 0.37 -4.65
CA LEU A 7 -6.26 -0.04 -6.00
C LEU A 7 -6.84 0.88 -7.09
N LYS A 8 -8.07 1.40 -6.89
CA LYS A 8 -8.66 2.39 -7.81
C LYS A 8 -7.98 3.76 -7.76
N VAL A 9 -7.47 4.18 -6.61
CA VAL A 9 -6.86 5.50 -6.41
C VAL A 9 -5.39 5.50 -6.83
N TYR A 10 -4.62 4.54 -6.34
CA TYR A 10 -3.17 4.46 -6.56
C TYR A 10 -2.81 3.57 -7.74
N GLY A 11 -3.77 2.83 -8.30
CA GLY A 11 -3.55 1.90 -9.39
C GLY A 11 -2.96 0.57 -8.90
N LYS A 12 -2.23 -0.07 -9.81
CA LYS A 12 -1.56 -1.34 -9.53
C LYS A 12 -0.38 -1.10 -8.58
N PRO A 13 -0.29 -1.84 -7.46
CA PRO A 13 0.84 -1.73 -6.56
C PRO A 13 2.10 -2.36 -7.13
N ASP A 14 3.24 -1.92 -6.58
CA ASP A 14 4.54 -2.49 -6.90
C ASP A 14 4.74 -3.86 -6.22
N GLU A 15 4.26 -3.98 -4.98
CA GLU A 15 4.22 -5.26 -4.24
C GLU A 15 2.85 -5.47 -3.60
N GLU A 16 2.32 -6.69 -3.69
CA GLU A 16 1.07 -7.12 -3.09
C GLU A 16 1.24 -8.53 -2.52
N ASN A 17 0.91 -8.69 -1.25
CA ASN A 17 0.86 -9.97 -0.53
C ASN A 17 -0.49 -10.08 0.19
N GLU A 18 -0.81 -11.23 0.79
CA GLU A 18 -2.12 -11.54 1.39
C GLU A 18 -2.58 -10.59 2.51
N GLU A 19 -1.67 -9.79 3.08
CA GLU A 19 -1.95 -8.87 4.20
C GLU A 19 -1.43 -7.44 3.96
N MET A 20 -0.74 -7.18 2.85
CA MET A 20 -0.08 -5.90 2.63
C MET A 20 0.11 -5.56 1.15
N ILE A 21 -0.18 -4.31 0.80
CA ILE A 21 0.07 -3.71 -0.51
C ILE A 21 1.07 -2.56 -0.34
N GLN A 22 2.06 -2.47 -1.22
CA GLN A 22 3.05 -1.40 -1.22
C GLN A 22 3.14 -0.67 -2.56
N TYR A 23 3.28 0.65 -2.47
CA TYR A 23 3.51 1.55 -3.58
C TYR A 23 4.87 2.23 -3.41
N LYS A 24 5.75 2.08 -4.39
CA LYS A 24 7.09 2.66 -4.39
C LYS A 24 7.06 3.96 -5.19
N PHE A 25 7.29 5.06 -4.48
CA PHE A 25 7.56 6.38 -5.04
C PHE A 25 9.06 6.62 -5.07
N THR A 26 9.50 7.63 -5.83
CA THR A 26 10.92 7.95 -6.08
C THR A 26 11.79 7.90 -4.82
N ASN A 27 11.31 8.47 -3.70
CA ASN A 27 12.03 8.47 -2.42
C ASN A 27 11.15 7.98 -1.24
N LYS A 28 10.00 7.36 -1.50
CA LYS A 28 9.06 6.97 -0.44
C LYS A 28 8.40 5.63 -0.74
N VAL A 29 8.11 4.85 0.28
CA VAL A 29 7.27 3.64 0.16
C VAL A 29 6.02 3.84 0.97
N LEU A 30 4.87 3.65 0.34
CA LEU A 30 3.57 3.68 1.00
C LEU A 30 3.06 2.25 1.13
N SER A 31 2.98 1.79 2.37
CA SER A 31 2.58 0.43 2.73
C SER A 31 1.17 0.47 3.35
N PHE A 32 0.22 -0.19 2.72
CA PHE A 32 -1.12 -0.42 3.23
C PHE A 32 -1.21 -1.84 3.77
N LYS A 33 -1.33 -1.98 5.08
CA LYS A 33 -1.71 -3.26 5.71
C LYS A 33 -3.20 -3.41 5.63
N PHE A 34 -3.65 -4.61 5.30
CA PHE A 34 -5.07 -4.95 5.28
C PHE A 34 -5.28 -6.32 5.89
N GLU A 35 -6.44 -6.48 6.50
CA GLU A 35 -6.90 -7.75 7.01
C GLU A 35 -8.19 -8.09 6.26
N GLN A 36 -8.19 -9.27 5.63
CA GLN A 36 -9.26 -9.71 4.73
C GLN A 36 -9.40 -8.76 3.52
N GLU A 37 -10.39 -7.86 3.54
CA GLU A 37 -10.70 -6.93 2.44
C GLU A 37 -10.55 -5.46 2.84
N TYR A 38 -10.13 -5.20 4.08
CA TYR A 38 -10.15 -3.87 4.68
C TYR A 38 -8.77 -3.42 5.12
N ILE A 39 -8.42 -2.17 4.78
CA ILE A 39 -7.20 -1.54 5.24
C ILE A 39 -7.22 -1.44 6.77
N SER A 40 -6.26 -2.11 7.41
CA SER A 40 -6.05 -2.16 8.86
C SER A 40 -4.94 -1.20 9.30
N GLY A 41 -4.04 -0.80 8.40
CA GLY A 41 -2.97 0.15 8.70
C GLY A 41 -2.38 0.81 7.46
N ILE A 42 -1.81 2.00 7.64
CA ILE A 42 -1.13 2.75 6.59
C ILE A 42 0.19 3.25 7.15
N THR A 43 1.28 2.97 6.44
CA THR A 43 2.64 3.39 6.81
C THR A 43 3.29 4.05 5.61
N MET A 44 3.98 5.17 5.83
CA MET A 44 4.75 5.87 4.79
C MET A 44 6.19 5.99 5.27
N GLU A 45 7.12 5.42 4.51
CA GLU A 45 8.54 5.37 4.82
C GLU A 45 9.33 6.15 3.77
N GLU A 46 10.39 6.87 4.17
CA GLU A 46 11.31 7.54 3.25
C GLU A 46 12.50 6.61 2.98
N LEU A 47 12.80 6.35 1.69
CA LEU A 47 13.95 5.52 1.31
C LEU A 47 15.23 6.35 1.44
N PRO A 48 16.27 5.87 2.17
CA PRO A 48 17.57 6.52 2.17
C PRO A 48 18.15 6.47 0.76
N ILE A 49 18.52 7.64 0.25
CA ILE A 49 19.05 7.87 -1.11
C ILE A 49 20.46 7.30 -1.24
#